data_AF-H2Y434-F1
#
_entry.id   AF-H2Y434-F1
#
_cell.length_a   1.000
_cell.length_b   1.000
_cell.length_c   1.000
_cell.angle_alpha   90.00
_cell.angle_beta   90.00
_cell.angle_gamma   90.00
#
_symmetry.space_group_name_H-M   'P 1'
#
loop_
_entity.id
_entity.type
_entity.pdbx_description
1 polymer ?
#
loop_
_entity_poly.entity_id
_entity_poly.type
_entity_poly.pdbx_seq_one_letter_code
_entity_poly.pdbx_strand_id
1 'polypeptide(L)'
;MEDYMTQEDGWEREGLLDPAWERQQRKTFTAWCNSHLRKAGTQIEEIDEDFRNGLKLMLLLEVISGEHLPRPDRGKMRLHKIANVNKALNFIASKGVRLVSIGAEEIVDGNTKMTLGMIWTIILRFAIQDISVEESSAKEGLLLWCQRKTAPYKNVNVQNFHMSWKDGLAFCALIHRHRPDLIDYNKLRKDDPLTNLQTAFEVAEKHLDIPQMLDAQELQDMAKPDERAVMTYVSCFYHAFSGAQKVVSDDIRVVFLPRAETAANRILKVLGVNQENERLMDEYERLASDLLEWIARMKPWLDDRTTDNTMEGVQRKLDDFRDYRAKQKPPKIDEKGHLEAAYNTLQTKLRLSNRPAFMPSEGKLVSDITSAWKGLEGAEKGYEEWLLAEMRRLERLDHLAKKFYYKAGIHEKWTVGQEENLASEEYKRASLQELKALMKKHEAFESDLAAHQDRVEQIAAIAQELNDLDYHDTETINDRCRDICDEWDRLGSATQKRRTALENMEQILESIEQQHLEFAKRAAPFNNWMDCAKE
;
A
#
# COMPACT_ATOMS: atom_id res chain seq x y z
N MET A 1 8.22 -94.68 16.30
CA MET A 1 7.15 -94.55 15.30
C MET A 1 7.57 -93.42 14.38
N GLU A 2 8.48 -93.78 13.47
CA GLU A 2 8.84 -92.98 12.30
C GLU A 2 7.81 -93.22 11.18
N ASP A 3 7.78 -92.26 10.26
CA ASP A 3 7.11 -92.25 8.96
C ASP A 3 5.59 -92.31 8.94
N TYR A 4 4.96 -91.20 8.56
CA TYR A 4 4.47 -91.01 7.18
C TYR A 4 4.22 -89.50 6.92
N MET A 5 5.21 -88.85 6.31
CA MET A 5 4.97 -87.69 5.45
C MET A 5 4.54 -88.19 4.07
N THR A 6 3.41 -87.70 3.55
CA THR A 6 3.10 -87.57 2.11
C THR A 6 1.95 -86.56 2.00
N GLN A 7 2.26 -85.31 1.62
CA GLN A 7 2.01 -84.77 0.27
C GLN A 7 0.52 -84.72 -0.12
N GLU A 8 -0.13 -83.59 0.19
CA GLU A 8 -1.09 -82.95 -0.70
C GLU A 8 -0.42 -81.70 -1.30
N ASP A 9 0.69 -81.92 -2.01
CA ASP A 9 1.17 -80.98 -3.03
C ASP A 9 0.62 -81.47 -4.37
N GLY A 10 0.04 -80.57 -5.17
CA GLY A 10 0.07 -80.75 -6.62
C GLY A 10 -1.16 -80.40 -7.46
N TRP A 11 -2.14 -79.61 -6.99
CA TRP A 11 -3.31 -79.31 -7.85
C TRP A 11 -3.78 -77.85 -7.97
N GLU A 12 -3.10 -76.85 -7.37
CA GLU A 12 -3.53 -75.44 -7.53
C GLU A 12 -2.44 -74.46 -8.00
N ARG A 13 -1.25 -74.94 -8.40
CA ARG A 13 -0.14 -74.06 -8.78
C ARG A 13 0.37 -74.21 -10.21
N GLU A 14 -0.46 -74.70 -11.11
CA GLU A 14 -0.17 -74.77 -12.55
C GLU A 14 -1.44 -74.42 -13.35
N GLY A 15 -1.46 -73.25 -14.03
CA GLY A 15 -2.38 -73.05 -15.17
C GLY A 15 -3.31 -71.83 -15.22
N LEU A 16 -3.11 -70.75 -14.46
CA LEU A 16 -3.74 -69.46 -14.83
C LEU A 16 -2.89 -68.82 -15.94
N LEU A 17 -3.22 -69.12 -17.19
CA LEU A 17 -2.69 -68.44 -18.37
C LEU A 17 -2.77 -66.93 -18.15
N ASP A 18 -1.61 -66.27 -18.07
CA ASP A 18 -1.49 -64.81 -18.04
C ASP A 18 -2.31 -64.23 -19.22
N PRO A 19 -3.34 -63.41 -18.97
CA PRO A 19 -4.14 -62.82 -20.04
C PRO A 19 -3.23 -62.13 -21.06
N ALA A 20 -3.48 -62.32 -22.35
CA ALA A 20 -2.59 -61.81 -23.41
C ALA A 20 -2.27 -60.29 -23.30
N TRP A 21 -3.19 -59.51 -22.72
CA TRP A 21 -2.99 -58.08 -22.47
C TRP A 21 -1.99 -57.78 -21.33
N GLU A 22 -1.92 -58.61 -20.29
CA GLU A 22 -0.97 -58.47 -19.16
C GLU A 22 0.46 -58.69 -19.65
N ARG A 23 0.66 -59.74 -20.47
CA ARG A 23 1.94 -60.01 -21.13
C ARG A 23 2.42 -58.85 -22.00
N GLN A 24 1.51 -58.25 -22.78
CA GLN A 24 1.83 -57.12 -23.65
C GLN A 24 2.21 -55.87 -22.84
N GLN A 25 1.43 -55.54 -21.81
CA GLN A 25 1.73 -54.40 -20.93
C GLN A 25 3.05 -54.61 -20.18
N ARG A 26 3.31 -55.82 -19.68
CA ARG A 26 4.57 -56.18 -18.99
C ARG A 26 5.78 -55.86 -19.86
N LYS A 27 5.81 -56.33 -21.11
CA LYS A 27 6.90 -56.04 -22.04
C LYS A 27 7.04 -54.54 -22.33
N THR A 28 5.93 -53.89 -22.68
CA THR A 28 5.92 -52.48 -23.09
C THR A 28 6.36 -51.57 -21.94
N PHE A 29 5.81 -51.75 -20.75
CA PHE A 29 6.12 -50.94 -19.59
C PHE A 29 7.54 -51.20 -19.07
N THR A 30 8.04 -52.43 -19.17
CA THR A 30 9.44 -52.77 -18.85
C THR A 30 10.40 -52.01 -19.77
N ALA A 31 10.17 -52.08 -21.09
CA ALA A 31 10.95 -51.37 -22.08
C ALA A 31 10.89 -49.84 -21.88
N TRP A 32 9.70 -49.31 -21.57
CA TRP A 32 9.53 -47.89 -21.26
C TRP A 32 10.34 -47.47 -20.02
N CYS A 33 10.24 -48.21 -18.91
CA CYS A 33 11.04 -47.96 -17.71
C CYS A 33 12.54 -48.00 -18.01
N ASN A 34 13.01 -49.00 -18.77
CA ASN A 34 14.42 -49.13 -19.16
C ASN A 34 14.89 -47.98 -20.05
N SER A 35 14.03 -47.44 -20.91
CA SER A 35 14.36 -46.26 -21.74
C SER A 35 14.75 -45.02 -20.90
N HIS A 36 14.23 -44.93 -19.68
CA HIS A 36 14.55 -43.90 -18.70
C HIS A 36 15.68 -44.34 -17.78
N LEU A 37 15.62 -45.53 -17.19
CA LEU A 37 16.61 -46.04 -16.24
C LEU A 37 18.01 -46.20 -16.85
N ARG A 38 18.13 -46.45 -18.17
CA ARG A 38 19.43 -46.47 -18.87
C ARG A 38 20.21 -45.17 -18.68
N LYS A 39 19.53 -44.04 -18.51
CA LYS A 39 20.16 -42.72 -18.26
C LYS A 39 20.79 -42.63 -16.87
N ALA A 40 20.30 -43.42 -15.92
CA ALA A 40 20.85 -43.57 -14.57
C ALA A 40 21.77 -44.81 -14.44
N GLY A 41 22.10 -45.48 -15.55
CA GLY A 41 22.99 -46.63 -15.57
C GLY A 41 22.40 -47.90 -14.93
N THR A 42 21.08 -48.07 -14.94
CA THR A 42 20.42 -49.27 -14.40
C THR A 42 19.30 -49.76 -15.33
N GLN A 43 18.81 -50.98 -15.10
CA GLN A 43 17.72 -51.60 -15.85
C GLN A 43 16.91 -52.58 -15.00
N ILE A 44 15.74 -52.94 -15.49
CA ILE A 44 14.85 -53.98 -14.95
C ILE A 44 14.63 -55.10 -15.98
N GLU A 45 14.50 -56.32 -15.49
CA GLU A 45 14.19 -57.51 -16.28
C GLU A 45 12.73 -57.90 -16.10
N GLU A 46 12.28 -58.01 -14.85
CA GLU A 46 10.90 -58.37 -14.49
C GLU A 46 10.26 -57.26 -13.64
N ILE A 47 9.26 -56.58 -14.22
CA ILE A 47 8.67 -55.37 -13.66
C ILE A 47 8.03 -55.57 -12.27
N ASP A 48 7.44 -56.73 -12.02
CA ASP A 48 6.76 -57.12 -10.79
C ASP A 48 7.70 -57.63 -9.71
N GLU A 49 8.94 -58.02 -10.05
CA GLU A 49 9.97 -58.40 -9.08
C GLU A 49 10.94 -57.26 -8.77
N ASP A 50 11.40 -56.54 -9.80
CA ASP A 50 12.43 -55.52 -9.67
C ASP A 50 11.96 -54.25 -8.95
N PHE A 51 10.66 -53.94 -9.00
CA PHE A 51 10.09 -52.81 -8.28
C PHE A 51 9.70 -53.09 -6.84
N ARG A 52 9.71 -54.35 -6.40
CA ARG A 52 9.29 -54.76 -5.03
C ARG A 52 10.11 -54.09 -3.93
N ASN A 53 11.36 -53.72 -4.21
CA ASN A 53 12.23 -53.07 -3.23
C ASN A 53 12.04 -51.54 -3.14
N GLY A 54 11.28 -50.94 -4.07
CA GLY A 54 11.03 -49.51 -4.17
C GLY A 54 12.20 -48.65 -4.67
N LEU A 55 13.43 -49.16 -4.70
CA LEU A 55 14.62 -48.37 -5.04
C LEU A 55 14.67 -48.00 -6.52
N LYS A 56 14.45 -48.98 -7.41
CA LYS A 56 14.41 -48.72 -8.86
C LYS A 56 13.20 -47.87 -9.25
N LEU A 57 12.09 -47.99 -8.51
CA LEU A 57 10.90 -47.16 -8.69
C LEU A 57 11.17 -45.70 -8.30
N MET A 58 11.80 -45.46 -7.14
CA MET A 58 12.19 -44.12 -6.72
C MET A 58 13.15 -43.48 -7.73
N LEU A 59 14.16 -44.22 -8.17
CA LEU A 59 15.11 -43.73 -9.17
C LEU A 59 14.44 -43.42 -10.51
N LEU A 60 13.50 -44.26 -10.95
CA LEU A 60 12.69 -43.98 -12.15
C LEU A 60 11.96 -42.64 -12.00
N LEU A 61 11.30 -42.40 -10.84
CA LEU A 61 10.59 -41.16 -10.56
C LEU A 61 11.52 -39.94 -10.55
N GLU A 62 12.73 -40.07 -10.00
CA GLU A 62 13.74 -39.01 -10.04
C GLU A 62 14.16 -38.69 -11.48
N VAL A 63 14.40 -39.72 -12.30
CA VAL A 63 14.85 -39.55 -13.69
C VAL A 63 13.77 -38.92 -14.57
N ILE A 64 12.49 -39.30 -14.40
CA ILE A 64 11.40 -38.76 -15.23
C ILE A 64 10.97 -37.36 -14.78
N SER A 65 11.08 -37.05 -13.48
CA SER A 65 10.66 -35.75 -12.94
C SER A 65 11.78 -34.71 -12.90
N GLY A 66 13.04 -35.14 -12.83
CA GLY A 66 14.20 -34.27 -12.58
C GLY A 66 14.31 -33.78 -11.14
N GLU A 67 13.48 -34.27 -10.22
CA GLU A 67 13.49 -33.91 -8.80
C GLU A 67 14.05 -35.04 -7.94
N HIS A 68 14.72 -34.69 -6.84
CA HIS A 68 15.23 -35.68 -5.90
C HIS A 68 14.15 -36.12 -4.91
N LEU A 69 14.02 -37.43 -4.72
CA LEU A 69 13.14 -38.01 -3.73
C LEU A 69 13.84 -38.09 -2.35
N PRO A 70 13.07 -38.26 -1.25
CA PRO A 70 13.65 -38.50 0.06
C PRO A 70 14.61 -39.70 0.04
N ARG A 71 15.67 -39.65 0.86
CA ARG A 71 16.68 -40.72 0.88
C ARG A 71 16.03 -42.10 1.12
N PRO A 72 16.39 -43.12 0.33
CA PRO A 72 15.84 -44.45 0.48
C PRO A 72 16.33 -45.12 1.76
N ASP A 73 15.46 -45.92 2.38
CA ASP A 73 15.79 -46.74 3.54
C ASP A 73 16.58 -47.97 3.07
N ARG A 74 17.77 -48.14 3.66
CA ARG A 74 18.70 -49.21 3.29
C ARG A 74 18.47 -50.40 4.22
N GLY A 75 17.74 -51.41 3.74
CA GLY A 75 17.59 -52.66 4.47
C GLY A 75 16.84 -53.74 3.68
N LYS A 76 17.06 -55.01 4.06
CA LYS A 76 16.49 -56.17 3.35
C LYS A 76 15.10 -56.58 3.83
N MET A 77 14.68 -56.13 5.02
CA MET A 77 13.38 -56.46 5.62
C MET A 77 12.22 -55.87 4.81
N ARG A 78 11.07 -56.57 4.79
CA ARG A 78 9.84 -56.15 4.10
C ARG A 78 9.40 -54.71 4.47
N LEU A 79 9.56 -54.32 5.75
CA LEU A 79 9.23 -52.97 6.22
C LEU A 79 10.01 -51.87 5.47
N HIS A 80 11.31 -52.07 5.19
CA HIS A 80 12.11 -51.09 4.45
C HIS A 80 11.66 -50.97 2.99
N LYS A 81 11.27 -52.09 2.37
CA LYS A 81 10.71 -52.10 1.02
C LYS A 81 9.39 -51.32 0.95
N ILE A 82 8.50 -51.56 1.91
CA ILE A 82 7.22 -50.83 2.05
C ILE A 82 7.47 -49.33 2.24
N ALA A 83 8.42 -48.95 3.10
CA ALA A 83 8.76 -47.54 3.32
C ALA A 83 9.26 -46.85 2.03
N ASN A 84 10.11 -47.52 1.25
CA ASN A 84 10.61 -47.01 -0.03
C ASN A 84 9.50 -46.87 -1.08
N VAL A 85 8.63 -47.89 -1.21
CA VAL A 85 7.47 -47.80 -2.11
C VAL A 85 6.51 -46.70 -1.66
N ASN A 86 6.25 -46.55 -0.36
CA ASN A 86 5.43 -45.44 0.15
C ASN A 86 6.03 -44.07 -0.17
N LYS A 87 7.35 -43.88 -0.06
CA LYS A 87 8.01 -42.64 -0.50
C LYS A 87 7.75 -42.36 -1.98
N ALA A 88 7.82 -43.38 -2.84
CA ALA A 88 7.51 -43.26 -4.26
C ALA A 88 6.02 -42.95 -4.51
N LEU A 89 5.08 -43.66 -3.86
CA LEU A 89 3.64 -43.43 -4.01
C LEU A 89 3.22 -42.05 -3.51
N ASN A 90 3.78 -41.58 -2.38
CA ASN A 90 3.54 -40.23 -1.87
C ASN A 90 4.03 -39.16 -2.85
N PHE A 91 5.20 -39.38 -3.47
CA PHE A 91 5.70 -38.51 -4.53
C PHE A 91 4.73 -38.49 -5.72
N ILE A 92 4.28 -39.64 -6.20
CA ILE A 92 3.29 -39.73 -7.31
C ILE A 92 1.99 -38.99 -6.96
N ALA A 93 1.47 -39.19 -5.75
CA ALA A 93 0.28 -38.50 -5.25
C ALA A 93 0.47 -36.97 -5.22
N SER A 94 1.65 -36.50 -4.78
CA SER A 94 1.99 -35.06 -4.76
C SER A 94 2.00 -34.42 -6.15
N LYS A 95 2.20 -35.21 -7.22
CA LYS A 95 2.14 -34.75 -8.62
C LYS A 95 0.73 -34.77 -9.22
N GLY A 96 -0.30 -34.96 -8.38
CA GLY A 96 -1.71 -34.87 -8.77
C GLY A 96 -2.31 -36.17 -9.31
N VAL A 97 -1.65 -37.31 -9.09
CA VAL A 97 -2.15 -38.64 -9.49
C VAL A 97 -3.05 -39.21 -8.40
N ARG A 98 -4.26 -39.62 -8.76
CA ARG A 98 -5.18 -40.31 -7.85
C ARG A 98 -4.91 -41.81 -7.85
N LEU A 99 -4.17 -42.28 -6.86
CA LEU A 99 -3.87 -43.70 -6.64
C LEU A 99 -5.06 -44.38 -5.94
N VAL A 100 -6.07 -44.78 -6.71
CA VAL A 100 -7.22 -45.54 -6.19
C VAL A 100 -6.87 -47.03 -6.20
N SER A 101 -6.92 -47.68 -5.04
CA SER A 101 -6.70 -49.13 -4.87
C SER A 101 -5.27 -49.64 -5.11
N ILE A 102 -4.26 -48.77 -5.11
CA ILE A 102 -2.84 -49.15 -5.21
C ILE A 102 -2.16 -48.86 -3.86
N GLY A 103 -1.91 -49.92 -3.07
CA GLY A 103 -1.16 -49.87 -1.81
C GLY A 103 0.31 -50.22 -1.99
N ALA A 104 1.17 -49.79 -1.06
CA ALA A 104 2.59 -50.14 -1.09
C ALA A 104 2.81 -51.64 -0.84
N GLU A 105 1.93 -52.27 -0.05
CA GLU A 105 1.96 -53.70 0.24
C GLU A 105 1.83 -54.53 -1.03
N GLU A 106 0.88 -54.18 -1.90
CA GLU A 106 0.61 -54.89 -3.17
C GLU A 106 1.82 -54.90 -4.10
N ILE A 107 2.57 -53.79 -4.15
CA ILE A 107 3.78 -53.67 -4.97
C ILE A 107 4.93 -54.48 -4.37
N VAL A 108 5.10 -54.45 -3.04
CA VAL A 108 6.15 -55.21 -2.36
C VAL A 108 5.88 -56.72 -2.41
N ASP A 109 4.62 -57.12 -2.39
CA ASP A 109 4.21 -58.52 -2.43
C ASP A 109 4.22 -59.10 -3.86
N GLY A 110 4.42 -58.26 -4.88
CA GLY A 110 4.62 -58.68 -6.28
C GLY A 110 3.31 -58.84 -7.06
N ASN A 111 2.26 -58.11 -6.69
CA ASN A 111 1.01 -58.15 -7.43
C ASN A 111 1.19 -57.50 -8.81
N THR A 112 1.26 -58.32 -9.87
CA THR A 112 1.50 -57.87 -11.25
C THR A 112 0.48 -56.84 -11.70
N LYS A 113 -0.82 -57.06 -11.45
CA LYS A 113 -1.89 -56.15 -11.89
C LYS A 113 -1.77 -54.77 -11.25
N MET A 114 -1.47 -54.73 -9.95
CA MET A 114 -1.29 -53.47 -9.22
C MET A 114 -0.01 -52.75 -9.66
N THR A 115 1.06 -53.50 -9.93
CA THR A 115 2.32 -52.94 -10.43
C THR A 115 2.16 -52.34 -11.83
N LEU A 116 1.51 -53.06 -12.76
CA LEU A 116 1.20 -52.53 -14.09
C LEU A 116 0.26 -51.31 -14.01
N GLY A 117 -0.74 -51.35 -13.12
CA GLY A 117 -1.63 -50.21 -12.86
C GLY A 117 -0.88 -48.98 -12.38
N MET A 118 0.05 -49.15 -11.43
CA MET A 118 0.90 -48.07 -10.92
C MET A 118 1.78 -47.49 -12.04
N ILE A 119 2.50 -48.33 -12.78
CA ILE A 119 3.36 -47.86 -13.87
C ILE A 119 2.56 -47.16 -14.97
N TRP A 120 1.35 -47.65 -15.29
CA TRP A 120 0.45 -46.94 -16.20
C TRP A 120 0.09 -45.54 -15.69
N THR A 121 -0.23 -45.37 -14.41
CA THR A 121 -0.55 -44.04 -13.87
C THR A 121 0.64 -43.09 -13.93
N ILE A 122 1.86 -43.61 -13.76
CA ILE A 122 3.11 -42.85 -13.95
C ILE A 122 3.28 -42.46 -15.43
N ILE A 123 3.18 -43.40 -16.36
CA ILE A 123 3.26 -43.13 -17.81
C ILE A 123 2.22 -42.09 -18.22
N LEU A 124 0.97 -42.29 -17.81
CA LEU A 124 -0.12 -41.38 -18.10
C LEU A 124 0.22 -39.98 -17.61
N ARG A 125 0.68 -39.82 -16.36
CA ARG A 125 0.97 -38.50 -15.78
C ARG A 125 2.17 -37.79 -16.39
N PHE A 126 3.29 -38.50 -16.57
CA PHE A 126 4.58 -37.91 -16.91
C PHE A 126 4.90 -37.93 -18.41
N ALA A 127 4.33 -38.88 -19.16
CA ALA A 127 4.54 -38.97 -20.61
C ALA A 127 3.33 -38.46 -21.41
N ILE A 128 2.10 -38.66 -20.96
CA ILE A 128 0.92 -38.39 -21.81
C ILE A 128 0.17 -37.13 -21.36
N GLN A 129 0.01 -36.90 -20.06
CA GLN A 129 -0.91 -35.89 -19.52
C GLN A 129 -0.56 -34.45 -19.91
N ASP A 130 0.72 -34.16 -20.09
CA ASP A 130 1.21 -32.84 -20.49
C ASP A 130 1.10 -32.61 -22.02
N ILE A 131 0.65 -33.61 -22.78
CA ILE A 131 0.35 -33.47 -24.22
C ILE A 131 -1.02 -32.79 -24.35
N SER A 132 -1.03 -31.47 -24.44
CA SER A 132 -2.24 -30.71 -24.79
C SER A 132 -2.12 -30.16 -26.21
N VAL A 133 -3.10 -30.52 -27.04
CA VAL A 133 -3.31 -29.95 -28.37
C VAL A 133 -4.72 -29.37 -28.35
N GLU A 134 -4.84 -28.05 -28.50
CA GLU A 134 -6.14 -27.33 -28.59
C GLU A 134 -7.11 -27.67 -27.45
N GLU A 135 -6.67 -27.49 -26.21
CA GLU A 135 -7.52 -27.61 -25.00
C GLU A 135 -8.20 -28.98 -24.80
N SER A 136 -7.78 -30.00 -25.56
CA SER A 136 -8.32 -31.35 -25.47
C SER A 136 -7.71 -32.13 -24.30
N SER A 137 -8.39 -33.17 -23.81
CA SER A 137 -7.82 -34.07 -22.81
C SER A 137 -6.55 -34.74 -23.36
N ALA A 138 -5.61 -35.12 -22.50
CA ALA A 138 -4.31 -35.63 -22.93
C ALA A 138 -4.36 -36.81 -23.93
N LYS A 139 -5.29 -37.73 -23.71
CA LYS A 139 -5.53 -38.87 -24.62
C LYS A 139 -6.07 -38.40 -25.97
N GLU A 140 -7.05 -37.49 -25.95
CA GLU A 140 -7.65 -36.93 -27.15
C GLU A 140 -6.65 -36.06 -27.92
N GLY A 141 -5.81 -35.28 -27.23
CA GLY A 141 -4.73 -34.49 -27.81
C GLY A 141 -3.71 -35.36 -28.52
N LEU A 142 -3.29 -36.47 -27.91
CA LEU A 142 -2.40 -37.45 -28.56
C LEU A 142 -3.07 -38.10 -29.79
N LEU A 143 -4.36 -38.46 -29.69
CA LEU A 143 -5.10 -39.06 -30.79
C LEU A 143 -5.26 -38.07 -31.96
N LEU A 144 -5.65 -36.84 -31.66
CA LEU A 144 -5.79 -35.74 -32.62
C LEU A 144 -4.46 -35.45 -33.31
N TRP A 145 -3.36 -35.46 -32.58
CA TRP A 145 -2.02 -35.34 -33.16
C TRP A 145 -1.75 -36.48 -34.16
N CYS A 146 -2.04 -37.73 -33.80
CA CYS A 146 -1.87 -38.86 -34.71
C CYS A 146 -2.72 -38.70 -35.97
N GLN A 147 -3.99 -38.33 -35.82
CA GLN A 147 -4.92 -38.10 -36.92
C GLN A 147 -4.44 -37.01 -37.86
N ARG A 148 -4.01 -35.86 -37.34
CA ARG A 148 -3.51 -34.74 -38.16
C ARG A 148 -2.26 -35.10 -38.94
N LYS A 149 -1.33 -35.82 -38.31
CA LYS A 149 -0.08 -36.22 -38.96
C LYS A 149 -0.29 -37.31 -40.01
N THR A 150 -1.29 -38.16 -39.82
CA THR A 150 -1.62 -39.25 -40.74
C THR A 150 -2.72 -38.91 -41.76
N ALA A 151 -3.42 -37.78 -41.63
CA ALA A 151 -4.48 -37.35 -42.55
C ALA A 151 -4.12 -37.36 -44.05
N PRO A 152 -2.87 -37.04 -44.47
CA PRO A 152 -2.49 -37.13 -45.89
C PRO A 152 -2.47 -38.56 -46.48
N TYR A 153 -2.42 -39.59 -45.64
CA TYR A 153 -2.28 -40.99 -46.06
C TYR A 153 -3.65 -41.66 -46.16
N LYS A 154 -4.14 -41.84 -47.39
CA LYS A 154 -5.48 -42.39 -47.67
C LYS A 154 -5.70 -43.80 -47.11
N ASN A 155 -4.63 -44.58 -46.93
CA ASN A 155 -4.67 -45.94 -46.42
C ASN A 155 -4.61 -46.05 -44.89
N VAL A 156 -4.53 -44.93 -44.16
CA VAL A 156 -4.45 -44.88 -42.69
C VAL A 156 -5.61 -44.09 -42.13
N ASN A 157 -6.32 -44.67 -41.15
CA ASN A 157 -7.38 -44.00 -40.42
C ASN A 157 -7.28 -44.32 -38.92
N VAL A 158 -6.71 -43.38 -38.17
CA VAL A 158 -6.48 -43.54 -36.73
C VAL A 158 -7.71 -43.07 -35.94
N GLN A 159 -8.44 -44.00 -35.33
CA GLN A 159 -9.63 -43.72 -34.52
C GLN A 159 -9.48 -44.11 -33.05
N ASN A 160 -8.53 -44.99 -32.75
CA ASN A 160 -8.29 -45.52 -31.40
C ASN A 160 -6.82 -45.92 -31.26
N PHE A 161 -6.40 -46.26 -30.04
CA PHE A 161 -5.05 -46.79 -29.76
C PHE A 161 -5.02 -48.32 -29.70
N HIS A 162 -5.88 -49.03 -30.44
CA HIS A 162 -5.84 -50.49 -30.51
C HIS A 162 -5.88 -51.01 -31.96
N MET A 163 -7.05 -51.03 -32.58
CA MET A 163 -7.25 -51.67 -33.89
C MET A 163 -6.67 -50.84 -35.04
N SER A 164 -6.66 -49.51 -34.91
CA SER A 164 -6.10 -48.61 -35.93
C SER A 164 -4.59 -48.73 -36.14
N TRP A 165 -3.89 -49.42 -35.24
CA TRP A 165 -2.43 -49.57 -35.27
C TRP A 165 -1.97 -50.98 -35.63
N LYS A 166 -2.92 -51.91 -35.76
CA LYS A 166 -2.65 -53.34 -35.93
C LYS A 166 -2.00 -53.68 -37.28
N ASP A 167 -2.29 -52.91 -38.32
CA ASP A 167 -1.72 -53.13 -39.67
C ASP A 167 -0.33 -52.50 -39.87
N GLY A 168 0.20 -51.80 -38.87
CA GLY A 168 1.52 -51.16 -38.88
C GLY A 168 1.66 -49.90 -39.74
N LEU A 169 0.67 -49.61 -40.61
CA LEU A 169 0.73 -48.47 -41.53
C LEU A 169 0.69 -47.13 -40.78
N ALA A 170 -0.06 -47.05 -39.66
CA ALA A 170 -0.11 -45.84 -38.84
C ALA A 170 1.26 -45.45 -38.25
N PHE A 171 2.05 -46.44 -37.78
CA PHE A 171 3.41 -46.18 -37.29
C PHE A 171 4.34 -45.70 -38.42
N CYS A 172 4.32 -46.39 -39.56
CA CYS A 172 5.11 -46.00 -40.72
C CYS A 172 4.74 -44.61 -41.24
N ALA A 173 3.46 -44.27 -41.28
CA ALA A 173 2.96 -42.97 -41.72
C ALA A 173 3.41 -41.83 -40.80
N LEU A 174 3.43 -42.06 -39.48
CA LEU A 174 3.93 -41.08 -38.51
C LEU A 174 5.43 -40.82 -38.69
N ILE A 175 6.22 -41.87 -38.88
CA ILE A 175 7.66 -41.75 -39.12
C ILE A 175 7.90 -41.03 -40.45
N HIS A 176 7.30 -41.49 -41.55
CA HIS A 176 7.46 -40.90 -42.88
C HIS A 176 7.00 -39.43 -42.92
N ARG A 177 5.97 -39.05 -42.15
CA ARG A 177 5.49 -37.65 -42.10
C ARG A 177 6.54 -36.69 -41.53
N HIS A 178 7.31 -37.13 -40.53
CA HIS A 178 8.32 -36.30 -39.87
C HIS A 178 9.72 -36.49 -40.47
N ARG A 179 10.02 -37.70 -40.94
CA ARG A 179 11.30 -38.14 -41.50
C ARG A 179 11.04 -39.03 -42.72
N PRO A 180 10.69 -38.42 -43.87
CA PRO A 180 10.39 -39.18 -45.09
C PRO A 180 11.60 -39.93 -45.64
N ASP A 181 12.82 -39.53 -45.24
CA ASP A 181 14.08 -40.16 -45.59
C ASP A 181 14.27 -41.57 -45.02
N LEU A 182 13.54 -41.93 -43.96
CA LEU A 182 13.78 -43.17 -43.22
C LEU A 182 12.91 -44.36 -43.67
N ILE A 183 11.78 -44.11 -44.33
CA ILE A 183 10.84 -45.17 -44.74
C ILE A 183 10.33 -44.89 -46.16
N ASP A 184 10.45 -45.87 -47.05
CA ASP A 184 9.81 -45.81 -48.37
C ASP A 184 8.35 -46.28 -48.27
N TYR A 185 7.46 -45.33 -48.02
CA TYR A 185 6.05 -45.62 -47.72
C TYR A 185 5.31 -46.29 -48.90
N ASN A 186 5.75 -46.08 -50.15
CA ASN A 186 5.07 -46.63 -51.34
C ASN A 186 5.22 -48.15 -51.47
N LYS A 187 6.22 -48.74 -50.81
CA LYS A 187 6.45 -50.19 -50.81
C LYS A 187 5.58 -50.93 -49.79
N LEU A 188 5.00 -50.21 -48.83
CA LEU A 188 4.22 -50.78 -47.74
C LEU A 188 2.81 -51.11 -48.21
N ARG A 189 2.28 -52.26 -47.77
CA ARG A 189 0.93 -52.71 -48.13
C ARG A 189 0.16 -53.22 -46.92
N LYS A 190 -1.15 -53.09 -46.96
CA LYS A 190 -2.03 -53.43 -45.82
C LYS A 190 -2.15 -54.93 -45.56
N ASP A 191 -1.94 -55.74 -46.59
CA ASP A 191 -1.97 -57.20 -46.56
C ASP A 191 -0.73 -57.83 -45.91
N ASP A 192 0.30 -57.04 -45.62
CA ASP A 192 1.51 -57.49 -44.90
C ASP A 192 1.78 -56.68 -43.62
N PRO A 193 0.96 -56.86 -42.56
CA PRO A 193 1.14 -56.15 -41.28
C PRO A 193 2.49 -56.40 -40.60
N LEU A 194 3.02 -57.63 -40.70
CA LEU A 194 4.23 -58.02 -39.97
C LEU A 194 5.43 -57.21 -40.43
N THR A 195 5.63 -57.13 -41.75
CA THR A 195 6.73 -56.36 -42.35
C THR A 195 6.59 -54.88 -42.06
N ASN A 196 5.37 -54.33 -42.10
CA ASN A 196 5.13 -52.92 -41.77
C ASN A 196 5.53 -52.61 -40.31
N LEU A 197 5.12 -53.45 -39.37
CA LEU A 197 5.41 -53.28 -37.95
C LEU A 197 6.91 -53.41 -37.66
N GLN A 198 7.57 -54.45 -38.20
CA GLN A 198 9.01 -54.65 -38.07
C GLN A 198 9.79 -53.45 -38.62
N THR A 199 9.44 -52.99 -39.83
CA THR A 199 10.08 -51.82 -40.44
C THR A 199 9.94 -50.58 -39.57
N ALA A 200 8.74 -50.30 -39.05
CA ALA A 200 8.51 -49.14 -38.19
C ALA A 200 9.33 -49.20 -36.90
N PHE A 201 9.35 -50.36 -36.24
CA PHE A 201 10.01 -50.53 -34.94
C PHE A 201 11.54 -50.49 -35.07
N GLU A 202 12.10 -51.13 -36.10
CA GLU A 202 13.54 -51.09 -36.36
C GLU A 202 14.03 -49.68 -36.72
N VAL A 203 13.28 -48.95 -37.54
CA VAL A 203 13.62 -47.57 -37.89
C VAL A 203 13.54 -46.65 -36.67
N ALA A 204 12.54 -46.86 -35.81
CA ALA A 204 12.39 -46.10 -34.58
C ALA A 204 13.57 -46.31 -33.62
N GLU A 205 14.05 -47.54 -33.48
CA GLU A 205 15.19 -47.84 -32.60
C GLU A 205 16.51 -47.33 -33.18
N LYS A 206 16.82 -47.65 -34.44
CA LYS A 206 18.10 -47.32 -35.07
C LYS A 206 18.30 -45.83 -35.31
N HIS A 207 17.24 -45.11 -35.68
CA HIS A 207 17.35 -43.72 -36.15
C HIS A 207 16.69 -42.68 -35.25
N LEU A 208 15.76 -43.07 -34.38
CA LEU A 208 15.04 -42.15 -33.50
C LEU A 208 15.36 -42.37 -32.00
N ASP A 209 16.18 -43.37 -31.66
CA ASP A 209 16.50 -43.77 -30.28
C ASP A 209 15.24 -44.05 -29.44
N ILE A 210 14.19 -44.57 -30.09
CA ILE A 210 12.97 -45.04 -29.45
C ILE A 210 13.08 -46.57 -29.34
N PRO A 211 13.23 -47.14 -28.13
CA PRO A 211 13.43 -48.57 -27.98
C PRO A 211 12.19 -49.35 -28.44
N GLN A 212 12.40 -50.56 -28.96
CA GLN A 212 11.31 -51.43 -29.36
C GLN A 212 10.51 -51.92 -28.14
N MET A 213 9.34 -51.31 -27.89
CA MET A 213 8.47 -51.66 -26.74
C MET A 213 7.37 -52.65 -27.10
N LEU A 214 7.06 -52.80 -28.39
CA LEU A 214 6.03 -53.69 -28.90
C LEU A 214 6.66 -54.76 -29.80
N ASP A 215 6.17 -55.99 -29.68
CA ASP A 215 6.53 -57.10 -30.55
C ASP A 215 5.57 -57.16 -31.75
N ALA A 216 6.11 -57.26 -32.96
CA ALA A 216 5.34 -57.22 -34.20
C ALA A 216 4.46 -58.47 -34.38
N GLN A 217 4.98 -59.65 -34.01
CA GLN A 217 4.28 -60.92 -34.13
C GLN A 217 3.13 -60.97 -33.12
N GLU A 218 3.41 -60.60 -31.86
CA GLU A 218 2.39 -60.58 -30.81
C GLU A 218 1.26 -59.59 -31.12
N LEU A 219 1.57 -58.42 -31.66
CA LEU A 219 0.56 -57.42 -32.04
C LEU A 219 -0.37 -57.92 -33.14
N GLN A 220 0.14 -58.69 -34.10
CA GLN A 220 -0.63 -59.27 -35.19
C GLN A 220 -1.54 -60.42 -34.71
N ASP A 221 -1.00 -61.31 -33.90
CA ASP A 221 -1.68 -62.51 -33.42
C ASP A 221 -2.82 -62.19 -32.43
N MET A 222 -2.73 -61.06 -31.73
CA MET A 222 -3.77 -60.62 -30.80
C MET A 222 -5.05 -60.17 -31.52
N ALA A 223 -6.21 -60.66 -31.07
CA ALA A 223 -7.52 -60.23 -31.59
C ALA A 223 -7.74 -58.72 -31.42
N LYS A 224 -7.30 -58.15 -30.29
CA LYS A 224 -7.34 -56.72 -29.99
C LYS A 224 -6.07 -56.32 -29.22
N PRO A 225 -5.21 -55.45 -29.79
CA PRO A 225 -4.07 -54.89 -29.08
C PRO A 225 -4.47 -54.12 -27.81
N ASP A 226 -3.61 -54.15 -26.80
CA ASP A 226 -3.82 -53.38 -25.57
C ASP A 226 -3.64 -51.88 -25.81
N GLU A 227 -4.65 -51.11 -25.39
CA GLU A 227 -4.70 -49.66 -25.62
C GLU A 227 -3.58 -48.91 -24.88
N ARG A 228 -3.24 -49.33 -23.66
CA ARG A 228 -2.25 -48.66 -22.82
C ARG A 228 -0.83 -48.89 -23.35
N ALA A 229 -0.55 -50.10 -23.80
CA ALA A 229 0.71 -50.45 -24.43
C ALA A 229 0.96 -49.60 -25.70
N VAL A 230 -0.02 -49.55 -26.60
CA VAL A 230 0.09 -48.75 -27.83
C VAL A 230 0.20 -47.26 -27.51
N MET A 231 -0.61 -46.72 -26.59
CA MET A 231 -0.51 -45.31 -26.16
C MET A 231 0.88 -44.95 -25.63
N THR A 232 1.46 -45.84 -24.82
CA THR A 232 2.81 -45.65 -24.26
C THR A 232 3.84 -45.52 -25.38
N TYR A 233 3.78 -46.43 -26.35
CA TYR A 233 4.72 -46.43 -27.47
C TYR A 233 4.52 -45.21 -28.40
N VAL A 234 3.27 -44.89 -28.74
CA VAL A 234 2.94 -43.71 -29.56
C VAL A 234 3.34 -42.40 -28.85
N SER A 235 3.22 -42.32 -27.53
CA SER A 235 3.68 -41.15 -26.77
C SER A 235 5.19 -40.92 -26.90
N CYS A 236 5.98 -41.99 -27.05
CA CYS A 236 7.43 -41.87 -27.28
C CYS A 236 7.72 -41.24 -28.66
N PHE A 237 6.98 -41.61 -29.70
CA PHE A 237 7.05 -40.93 -31.00
C PHE A 237 6.64 -39.46 -30.91
N TYR A 238 5.58 -39.15 -30.14
CA TYR A 238 5.19 -37.77 -29.92
C TYR A 238 6.34 -36.97 -29.31
N HIS A 239 6.99 -37.45 -28.25
CA HIS A 239 8.10 -36.72 -27.61
C HIS A 239 9.32 -36.59 -28.52
N ALA A 240 9.67 -37.65 -29.25
CA ALA A 240 10.77 -37.63 -30.20
C ALA A 240 10.54 -36.61 -31.33
N PHE A 241 9.32 -36.50 -31.84
CA PHE A 241 9.00 -35.59 -32.94
C PHE A 241 8.56 -34.19 -32.52
N SER A 242 7.91 -34.04 -31.35
CA SER A 242 7.52 -32.75 -30.76
C SER A 242 8.76 -31.96 -30.33
N GLY A 243 9.79 -32.65 -29.82
CA GLY A 243 11.11 -32.06 -29.61
C GLY A 243 11.79 -31.59 -30.90
N ALA A 244 11.43 -32.14 -32.06
CA ALA A 244 12.02 -31.85 -33.37
C ALA A 244 11.12 -31.01 -34.30
N GLN A 245 9.95 -30.56 -33.83
CA GLN A 245 8.97 -29.89 -34.67
C GLN A 245 9.46 -28.49 -35.07
N LYS A 246 10.14 -28.44 -36.22
CA LYS A 246 10.47 -27.22 -36.96
C LYS A 246 9.17 -26.57 -37.40
N VAL A 247 8.76 -25.49 -36.74
CA VAL A 247 7.77 -24.58 -37.32
C VAL A 247 8.55 -23.73 -38.34
N VAL A 248 8.45 -24.11 -39.61
CA VAL A 248 8.88 -23.24 -40.71
C VAL A 248 7.70 -22.31 -40.97
N SER A 249 7.74 -21.14 -40.35
CA SER A 249 6.96 -19.99 -40.80
C SER A 249 7.80 -19.30 -41.85
N ASP A 250 7.26 -19.07 -43.05
CA ASP A 250 8.00 -18.57 -44.23
C ASP A 250 8.54 -17.14 -44.10
N ASP A 251 8.31 -16.45 -42.98
CA ASP A 251 8.84 -15.11 -42.73
C ASP A 251 9.72 -15.06 -41.47
N ILE A 252 10.99 -14.69 -41.69
CA ILE A 252 12.04 -14.31 -40.72
C ILE A 252 12.76 -15.48 -40.00
N ARG A 253 14.04 -15.66 -40.38
CA ARG A 253 15.01 -16.64 -39.86
C ARG A 253 15.44 -16.37 -38.42
N VAL A 254 14.60 -16.68 -37.44
CA VAL A 254 15.07 -16.97 -36.07
C VAL A 254 14.46 -18.29 -35.62
N VAL A 255 15.27 -19.35 -35.68
CA VAL A 255 14.87 -20.73 -35.43
C VAL A 255 14.91 -21.01 -33.92
N PHE A 256 13.76 -21.08 -33.25
CA PHE A 256 13.66 -21.57 -31.86
C PHE A 256 12.73 -22.77 -31.77
N LEU A 257 13.14 -23.79 -31.01
CA LEU A 257 12.41 -25.06 -30.82
C LEU A 257 11.07 -24.84 -30.07
N PRO A 258 9.99 -25.61 -30.31
CA PRO A 258 8.69 -25.45 -29.63
C PRO A 258 8.74 -25.60 -28.09
N ARG A 259 9.64 -26.45 -27.59
CA ARG A 259 9.91 -26.58 -26.16
C ARG A 259 10.62 -25.34 -25.60
N ALA A 260 11.48 -24.72 -26.41
CA ALA A 260 12.10 -23.44 -26.10
C ALA A 260 11.09 -22.27 -26.22
N GLU A 261 10.12 -22.34 -27.14
CA GLU A 261 9.06 -21.33 -27.28
C GLU A 261 8.10 -21.33 -26.09
N THR A 262 7.68 -22.51 -25.61
CA THR A 262 6.83 -22.61 -24.41
C THR A 262 7.58 -22.16 -23.15
N ALA A 263 8.88 -22.49 -23.04
CA ALA A 263 9.73 -22.00 -21.96
C ALA A 263 9.96 -20.48 -22.05
N ALA A 264 10.18 -19.95 -23.26
CA ALA A 264 10.33 -18.53 -23.52
C ALA A 264 9.06 -17.76 -23.17
N ASN A 265 7.89 -18.25 -23.54
CA ASN A 265 6.60 -17.64 -23.18
C ASN A 265 6.38 -17.60 -21.66
N ARG A 266 6.81 -18.63 -20.92
CA ARG A 266 6.78 -18.63 -19.46
C ARG A 266 7.73 -17.57 -18.88
N ILE A 267 8.95 -17.46 -19.41
CA ILE A 267 9.92 -16.44 -18.99
C ILE A 267 9.40 -15.03 -19.29
N LEU A 268 8.87 -14.78 -20.49
CA LEU A 268 8.29 -13.50 -20.89
C LEU A 268 7.16 -13.08 -19.95
N LYS A 269 6.29 -14.01 -19.56
CA LYS A 269 5.21 -13.72 -18.59
C LYS A 269 5.76 -13.35 -17.22
N VAL A 270 6.77 -14.07 -16.73
CA VAL A 270 7.43 -13.76 -15.44
C VAL A 270 8.16 -12.41 -15.50
N LEU A 271 8.83 -12.11 -16.61
CA LEU A 271 9.54 -10.86 -16.83
C LEU A 271 8.56 -9.69 -16.91
N GLY A 272 7.42 -9.84 -17.59
CA GLY A 272 6.36 -8.84 -17.63
C GLY A 272 5.79 -8.52 -16.25
N VAL A 273 5.56 -9.54 -15.41
CA VAL A 273 5.14 -9.33 -14.01
C VAL A 273 6.23 -8.59 -13.22
N ASN A 274 7.51 -8.91 -13.44
CA ASN A 274 8.60 -8.23 -12.74
C ASN A 274 8.73 -6.77 -13.14
N GLN A 275 8.65 -6.47 -14.44
CA GLN A 275 8.71 -5.11 -14.95
C GLN A 275 7.55 -4.25 -14.43
N GLU A 276 6.36 -4.83 -14.30
CA GLU A 276 5.21 -4.14 -13.70
C GLU A 276 5.42 -3.87 -12.21
N ASN A 277 6.02 -4.80 -11.47
CA ASN A 277 6.38 -4.57 -10.07
C ASN A 277 7.43 -3.47 -9.92
N GLU A 278 8.45 -3.44 -10.80
CA GLU A 278 9.46 -2.37 -10.85
C GLU A 278 8.82 -1.00 -11.11
N ARG A 279 7.90 -0.90 -12.07
CA ARG A 279 7.14 0.35 -12.28
C ARG A 279 6.37 0.81 -11.05
N LEU A 280 5.73 -0.12 -10.32
CA LEU A 280 5.02 0.21 -9.09
C LEU A 280 5.96 0.64 -7.95
N MET A 281 7.17 0.08 -7.89
CA MET A 281 8.21 0.49 -6.94
C MET A 281 8.68 1.92 -7.24
N ASP A 282 9.01 2.20 -8.51
CA ASP A 282 9.47 3.52 -8.95
C ASP A 282 8.39 4.59 -8.72
N GLU A 283 7.13 4.27 -9.03
CA GLU A 283 6.02 5.20 -8.82
C GLU A 283 5.79 5.49 -7.33
N TYR A 284 5.88 4.48 -6.46
CA TYR A 284 5.83 4.69 -5.02
C TYR A 284 6.96 5.62 -4.55
N GLU A 285 8.19 5.38 -4.98
CA GLU A 285 9.33 6.20 -4.56
C GLU A 285 9.22 7.65 -5.05
N ARG A 286 8.75 7.85 -6.28
CA ARG A 286 8.53 9.17 -6.85
C ARG A 286 7.47 9.94 -6.05
N LEU A 287 6.29 9.33 -5.86
CA LEU A 287 5.20 9.94 -5.09
C LEU A 287 5.61 10.23 -3.64
N ALA A 288 6.34 9.32 -3.00
CA ALA A 288 6.84 9.51 -1.64
C ALA A 288 7.79 10.71 -1.55
N SER A 289 8.69 10.85 -2.52
CA SER A 289 9.66 11.95 -2.57
C SER A 289 8.96 13.29 -2.78
N ASP A 290 8.08 13.37 -3.78
CA ASP A 290 7.33 14.58 -4.12
C ASP A 290 6.47 15.05 -2.93
N LEU A 291 5.82 14.11 -2.24
CA LEU A 291 4.97 14.40 -1.08
C LEU A 291 5.80 14.87 0.12
N LEU A 292 6.90 14.18 0.44
CA LEU A 292 7.76 14.56 1.57
C LEU A 292 8.46 15.90 1.35
N GLU A 293 8.91 16.18 0.13
CA GLU A 293 9.49 17.47 -0.24
C GLU A 293 8.46 18.60 -0.12
N TRP A 294 7.24 18.36 -0.60
CA TRP A 294 6.16 19.32 -0.44
C TRP A 294 5.83 19.61 1.04
N ILE A 295 5.72 18.57 1.87
CA ILE A 295 5.51 18.73 3.32
C ILE A 295 6.66 19.54 3.95
N ALA A 296 7.90 19.22 3.61
CA ALA A 296 9.09 19.91 4.14
C ALA A 296 9.13 21.39 3.73
N ARG A 297 8.63 21.73 2.52
CA ARG A 297 8.53 23.11 2.05
C ARG A 297 7.38 23.89 2.68
N MET A 298 6.23 23.26 2.91
CA MET A 298 5.05 23.92 3.48
C MET A 298 5.16 24.14 4.98
N LYS A 299 5.87 23.28 5.69
CA LYS A 299 5.98 23.35 7.16
C LYS A 299 6.56 24.69 7.66
N PRO A 300 7.68 25.23 7.13
CA PRO A 300 8.17 26.55 7.54
C PRO A 300 7.18 27.69 7.29
N TRP A 301 6.39 27.62 6.21
CA TRP A 301 5.35 28.61 5.92
C TRP A 301 4.20 28.55 6.93
N LEU A 302 3.81 27.33 7.34
CA LEU A 302 2.82 27.11 8.41
C LEU A 302 3.37 27.38 9.82
N ASP A 303 4.68 27.43 10.01
CA ASP A 303 5.34 27.75 11.28
C ASP A 303 5.72 29.24 11.39
N ASP A 304 5.59 30.02 10.30
CA ASP A 304 5.77 31.47 10.32
C ASP A 304 4.68 32.15 11.16
N ARG A 305 5.10 32.93 12.16
CA ARG A 305 4.23 33.69 13.07
C ARG A 305 4.46 35.20 12.97
N THR A 306 5.08 35.65 11.88
CA THR A 306 5.34 37.09 11.68
C THR A 306 4.10 37.80 11.15
N THR A 307 3.86 39.04 11.61
CA THR A 307 2.81 39.94 11.11
C THR A 307 3.36 41.35 10.96
N ASP A 308 2.70 42.16 10.16
CA ASP A 308 2.93 43.59 10.07
C ASP A 308 2.11 44.39 11.11
N ASN A 309 1.49 43.70 12.08
CA ASN A 309 0.54 44.26 13.05
C ASN A 309 -0.66 45.01 12.40
N THR A 310 -1.00 44.69 11.15
CA THR A 310 -2.15 45.29 10.47
C THR A 310 -3.27 44.29 10.24
N MET A 311 -4.51 44.78 10.27
CA MET A 311 -5.69 43.96 9.98
C MET A 311 -5.67 43.46 8.53
N GLU A 312 -5.21 44.29 7.58
CA GLU A 312 -5.09 43.89 6.18
C GLU A 312 -4.06 42.77 5.97
N GLY A 313 -2.91 42.84 6.63
CA GLY A 313 -1.86 41.82 6.54
C GLY A 313 -2.33 40.46 7.03
N VAL A 314 -3.01 40.41 8.18
CA VAL A 314 -3.58 39.17 8.72
C VAL A 314 -4.72 38.64 7.84
N GLN A 315 -5.54 39.52 7.27
CA GLN A 315 -6.60 39.13 6.34
C GLN A 315 -6.03 38.47 5.07
N ARG A 316 -4.95 39.04 4.50
CA ARG A 316 -4.25 38.43 3.35
C ARG A 316 -3.70 37.05 3.71
N LYS A 317 -3.03 36.91 4.86
CA LYS A 317 -2.53 35.60 5.34
C LYS A 317 -3.65 34.58 5.53
N LEU A 318 -4.84 35.01 5.96
CA LEU A 318 -6.00 34.16 6.12
C LEU A 318 -6.59 33.73 4.76
N ASP A 319 -6.61 34.60 3.77
CA ASP A 319 -7.04 34.27 2.41
C ASP A 319 -6.04 33.33 1.72
N ASP A 320 -4.73 33.54 1.89
CA ASP A 320 -3.69 32.61 1.44
C ASP A 320 -3.87 31.22 2.08
N PHE A 321 -4.21 31.17 3.37
CA PHE A 321 -4.47 29.92 4.08
C PHE A 321 -5.75 29.20 3.60
N ARG A 322 -6.79 29.97 3.22
CA ARG A 322 -7.99 29.42 2.58
C ARG A 322 -7.68 28.85 1.21
N ASP A 323 -6.89 29.55 0.40
CA ASP A 323 -6.47 29.09 -0.91
C ASP A 323 -5.59 27.83 -0.82
N TYR A 324 -4.69 27.76 0.17
CA TYR A 324 -3.96 26.55 0.51
C TYR A 324 -4.90 25.38 0.83
N ARG A 325 -5.87 25.56 1.72
CA ARG A 325 -6.83 24.49 2.10
C ARG A 325 -7.77 24.09 0.97
N ALA A 326 -8.14 25.01 0.09
CA ALA A 326 -9.12 24.77 -0.96
C ALA A 326 -8.50 24.20 -2.25
N LYS A 327 -7.29 24.63 -2.61
CA LYS A 327 -6.68 24.31 -3.92
C LYS A 327 -5.44 23.44 -3.80
N GLN A 328 -4.55 23.72 -2.84
CA GLN A 328 -3.24 23.07 -2.76
C GLN A 328 -3.26 21.76 -1.97
N LYS A 329 -3.96 21.73 -0.83
CA LYS A 329 -4.02 20.57 0.05
C LYS A 329 -4.80 19.37 -0.52
N PRO A 330 -5.99 19.54 -1.14
CA PRO A 330 -6.79 18.41 -1.62
C PRO A 330 -6.06 17.45 -2.57
N PRO A 331 -5.35 17.90 -3.63
CA PRO A 331 -4.64 16.98 -4.51
C PRO A 331 -3.52 16.21 -3.78
N LYS A 332 -2.92 16.79 -2.73
CA LYS A 332 -1.90 16.10 -1.91
C LYS A 332 -2.48 15.03 -1.00
N ILE A 333 -3.74 15.16 -0.59
CA ILE A 333 -4.48 14.09 0.10
C ILE A 333 -4.70 12.92 -0.86
N ASP A 334 -5.08 13.21 -2.10
CA ASP A 334 -5.29 12.18 -3.13
C ASP A 334 -3.98 11.47 -3.47
N GLU A 335 -2.87 12.21 -3.62
CA GLU A 335 -1.52 11.64 -3.83
C GLU A 335 -1.11 10.71 -2.67
N LYS A 336 -1.35 11.12 -1.41
CA LYS A 336 -1.10 10.27 -0.24
C LYS A 336 -1.92 8.98 -0.29
N GLY A 337 -3.22 9.09 -0.60
CA GLY A 337 -4.09 7.92 -0.73
C GLY A 337 -3.66 6.99 -1.87
N HIS A 338 -3.23 7.56 -3.00
CA HIS A 338 -2.72 6.81 -4.14
C HIS A 338 -1.43 6.06 -3.80
N LEU A 339 -0.52 6.71 -3.06
CA LEU A 339 0.72 6.12 -2.57
C LEU A 339 0.46 4.93 -1.65
N GLU A 340 -0.47 5.06 -0.69
CA GLU A 340 -0.86 3.97 0.21
C GLU A 340 -1.50 2.80 -0.57
N ALA A 341 -2.34 3.10 -1.57
CA ALA A 341 -2.95 2.10 -2.44
C ALA A 341 -1.91 1.36 -3.31
N ALA A 342 -0.95 2.10 -3.89
CA ALA A 342 0.13 1.54 -4.69
C ALA A 342 1.00 0.58 -3.86
N TYR A 343 1.37 0.98 -2.63
CA TYR A 343 2.13 0.14 -1.71
C TYR A 343 1.38 -1.14 -1.34
N ASN A 344 0.11 -1.04 -0.94
CA ASN A 344 -0.70 -2.20 -0.56
C ASN A 344 -0.91 -3.17 -1.73
N THR A 345 -1.10 -2.63 -2.93
CA THR A 345 -1.23 -3.41 -4.16
C THR A 345 0.06 -4.16 -4.47
N LEU A 346 1.21 -3.48 -4.44
CA LEU A 346 2.51 -4.06 -4.67
C LEU A 346 2.84 -5.15 -3.63
N GLN A 347 2.61 -4.88 -2.35
CA GLN A 347 2.87 -5.82 -1.26
C GLN A 347 2.03 -7.10 -1.42
N THR A 348 0.78 -6.96 -1.83
CA THR A 348 -0.10 -8.10 -2.12
C THR A 348 0.37 -8.89 -3.35
N LYS A 349 0.75 -8.20 -4.44
CA LYS A 349 1.30 -8.84 -5.65
C LYS A 349 2.57 -9.65 -5.35
N LEU A 350 3.49 -9.10 -4.56
CA LEU A 350 4.73 -9.77 -4.18
C LEU A 350 4.47 -10.99 -3.29
N ARG A 351 3.55 -10.88 -2.32
CA ARG A 351 3.14 -12.00 -1.46
C ARG A 351 2.52 -13.15 -2.26
N LEU A 352 1.58 -12.85 -3.16
CA LEU A 352 0.94 -13.87 -4.02
C LEU A 352 1.94 -14.55 -4.96
N SER A 353 3.01 -13.84 -5.32
CA SER A 353 4.08 -14.38 -6.18
C SER A 353 5.21 -15.05 -5.40
N ASN A 354 5.09 -15.19 -4.07
CA ASN A 354 6.14 -15.69 -3.16
C ASN A 354 7.48 -14.96 -3.33
N ARG A 355 7.44 -13.65 -3.60
CA ARG A 355 8.62 -12.79 -3.71
C ARG A 355 8.88 -12.03 -2.40
N PRO A 356 10.12 -11.60 -2.14
CA PRO A 356 10.42 -10.75 -0.99
C PRO A 356 9.53 -9.51 -0.95
N ALA A 357 9.21 -9.07 0.26
CA ALA A 357 8.45 -7.84 0.49
C ALA A 357 9.21 -6.62 -0.04
N PHE A 358 8.47 -5.65 -0.58
CA PHE A 358 9.06 -4.37 -0.96
C PHE A 358 9.40 -3.57 0.31
N MET A 359 10.63 -3.08 0.38
CA MET A 359 11.06 -2.12 1.41
C MET A 359 11.49 -0.84 0.71
N PRO A 360 10.77 0.27 0.91
CA PRO A 360 11.18 1.59 0.43
C PRO A 360 12.54 2.04 0.97
N SER A 361 13.16 3.01 0.27
CA SER A 361 14.32 3.75 0.76
C SER A 361 14.12 4.35 2.17
N GLU A 362 15.21 4.52 2.91
CA GLU A 362 15.20 5.04 4.28
C GLU A 362 14.48 6.41 4.37
N GLY A 363 13.58 6.56 5.35
CA GLY A 363 12.77 7.77 5.53
C GLY A 363 11.55 7.89 4.60
N LYS A 364 11.35 6.94 3.68
CA LYS A 364 10.19 6.87 2.78
C LYS A 364 9.24 5.73 3.15
N LEU A 365 9.27 5.24 4.39
CA LEU A 365 8.30 4.23 4.82
C LEU A 365 6.91 4.86 4.90
N VAL A 366 5.86 4.04 4.70
CA VAL A 366 4.46 4.48 4.88
C VAL A 366 4.23 5.08 6.27
N SER A 367 4.91 4.55 7.30
CA SER A 367 4.89 5.11 8.66
C SER A 367 5.49 6.50 8.74
N ASP A 368 6.59 6.75 8.03
CA ASP A 368 7.30 8.03 8.05
C ASP A 368 6.46 9.10 7.34
N ILE A 369 5.85 8.74 6.21
CA ILE A 369 4.92 9.60 5.47
C ILE A 369 3.71 9.95 6.34
N THR A 370 3.16 8.96 7.06
CA THR A 370 2.05 9.18 8.00
C THR A 370 2.45 10.12 9.14
N SER A 371 3.65 9.96 9.68
CA SER A 371 4.21 10.82 10.72
C SER A 371 4.44 12.26 10.23
N ALA A 372 5.04 12.42 9.06
CA ALA A 372 5.26 13.71 8.42
C ALA A 372 3.95 14.44 8.13
N TRP A 373 2.95 13.71 7.62
CA TRP A 373 1.61 14.26 7.38
C TRP A 373 0.92 14.70 8.67
N LYS A 374 1.01 13.91 9.74
CA LYS A 374 0.48 14.29 11.06
C LYS A 374 1.19 15.53 11.62
N GLY A 375 2.49 15.65 11.39
CA GLY A 375 3.27 16.84 11.72
C GLY A 375 2.79 18.09 10.99
N LEU A 376 2.46 17.96 9.70
CA LEU A 376 1.87 19.04 8.90
C LEU A 376 0.50 19.47 9.44
N GLU A 377 -0.39 18.51 9.74
CA GLU A 377 -1.71 18.80 10.31
C GLU A 377 -1.60 19.51 11.67
N GLY A 378 -0.59 19.16 12.48
CA GLY A 378 -0.27 19.88 13.72
C GLY A 378 0.14 21.34 13.47
N ALA A 379 1.01 21.59 12.48
CA ALA A 379 1.42 22.93 12.10
C ALA A 379 0.25 23.76 11.54
N GLU A 380 -0.61 23.16 10.72
CA GLU A 380 -1.83 23.81 10.21
C GLU A 380 -2.77 24.24 11.33
N LYS A 381 -3.02 23.36 12.29
CA LYS A 381 -3.87 23.68 13.44
C LYS A 381 -3.27 24.84 14.25
N GLY A 382 -1.97 24.79 14.52
CA GLY A 382 -1.28 25.87 15.23
C GLY A 382 -1.30 27.20 14.48
N TYR A 383 -1.20 27.17 13.14
CA TYR A 383 -1.28 28.36 12.31
C TYR A 383 -2.69 28.97 12.29
N GLU A 384 -3.73 28.14 12.19
CA GLU A 384 -5.13 28.58 12.24
C GLU A 384 -5.48 29.20 13.59
N GLU A 385 -5.09 28.55 14.69
CA GLU A 385 -5.31 29.07 16.04
C GLU A 385 -4.62 30.43 16.24
N TRP A 386 -3.38 30.56 15.74
CA TRP A 386 -2.63 31.81 15.79
C TRP A 386 -3.28 32.91 14.94
N LEU A 387 -3.64 32.65 13.67
CA LEU A 387 -4.29 33.63 12.80
C LEU A 387 -5.58 34.17 13.41
N LEU A 388 -6.40 33.30 13.99
CA LEU A 388 -7.66 33.69 14.63
C LEU A 388 -7.43 34.47 15.93
N ALA A 389 -6.40 34.11 16.71
CA ALA A 389 -6.04 34.87 17.92
C ALA A 389 -5.52 36.27 17.57
N GLU A 390 -4.69 36.36 16.54
CA GLU A 390 -4.12 37.61 16.08
C GLU A 390 -5.18 38.54 15.47
N MET A 391 -6.10 38.00 14.67
CA MET A 391 -7.22 38.77 14.14
C MET A 391 -8.07 39.38 15.27
N ARG A 392 -8.39 38.59 16.30
CA ARG A 392 -9.11 39.09 17.50
C ARG A 392 -8.31 40.14 18.26
N ARG A 393 -6.98 39.98 18.36
CA ARG A 393 -6.09 40.96 19.00
C ARG A 393 -6.14 42.29 18.25
N LEU A 394 -6.04 42.27 16.92
CA LEU A 394 -6.08 43.46 16.08
C LEU A 394 -7.45 44.15 16.10
N GLU A 395 -8.55 43.39 16.08
CA GLU A 395 -9.90 43.95 16.25
C GLU A 395 -10.07 44.64 17.61
N ARG A 396 -9.54 44.04 18.68
CA ARG A 396 -9.54 44.65 20.02
C ARG A 396 -8.71 45.92 20.05
N LEU A 397 -7.53 45.91 19.44
CA LEU A 397 -6.66 47.09 19.33
C LEU A 397 -7.35 48.25 18.61
N ASP A 398 -7.98 47.99 17.46
CA ASP A 398 -8.72 49.02 16.71
C ASP A 398 -9.90 49.58 17.53
N HIS A 399 -10.63 48.71 18.24
CA HIS A 399 -11.71 49.15 19.12
C HIS A 399 -11.21 50.01 20.29
N LEU A 400 -10.15 49.59 20.97
CA LEU A 400 -9.55 50.32 22.07
C LEU A 400 -8.98 51.67 21.63
N ALA A 401 -8.29 51.71 20.48
CA ALA A 401 -7.75 52.95 19.92
C ALA A 401 -8.88 53.95 19.60
N LYS A 402 -9.95 53.51 18.93
CA LYS A 402 -11.14 54.35 18.69
C LYS A 402 -11.76 54.86 19.98
N LYS A 403 -11.85 54.01 21.01
CA LYS A 403 -12.38 54.36 22.33
C LYS A 403 -11.49 55.37 23.06
N PHE A 404 -10.17 55.22 22.97
CA PHE A 404 -9.18 56.17 23.50
C PHE A 404 -9.36 57.54 22.87
N TYR A 405 -9.29 57.62 21.53
CA TYR A 405 -9.44 58.89 20.80
C TYR A 405 -10.77 59.58 21.06
N TYR A 406 -11.87 58.82 21.17
CA TYR A 406 -13.18 59.36 21.50
C TYR A 406 -13.23 59.94 22.92
N LYS A 407 -12.75 59.19 23.93
CA LYS A 407 -12.76 59.64 25.33
C LYS A 407 -11.80 60.81 25.56
N ALA A 408 -10.59 60.74 25.02
CA ALA A 408 -9.59 61.80 25.06
C ALA A 408 -10.14 63.09 24.43
N GLY A 409 -10.71 63.01 23.23
CA GLY A 409 -11.30 64.18 22.55
C GLY A 409 -12.50 64.78 23.29
N ILE A 410 -13.28 64.00 24.04
CA ILE A 410 -14.34 64.54 24.91
C ILE A 410 -13.74 65.23 26.14
N HIS A 411 -12.71 64.65 26.75
CA HIS A 411 -12.03 65.24 27.91
C HIS A 411 -11.39 66.58 27.55
N GLU A 412 -10.61 66.61 26.46
CA GLU A 412 -9.96 67.83 25.98
C GLU A 412 -10.95 68.94 25.68
N LYS A 413 -12.11 68.64 25.09
CA LYS A 413 -13.16 69.64 24.85
C LYS A 413 -13.71 70.23 26.14
N TRP A 414 -13.77 69.45 27.22
CA TRP A 414 -14.23 69.93 28.52
C TRP A 414 -13.17 70.79 29.23
N THR A 415 -11.88 70.50 29.06
CA THR A 415 -10.78 71.27 29.65
C THR A 415 -10.58 72.64 29.01
N VAL A 416 -11.00 72.84 27.75
CA VAL A 416 -10.88 74.14 27.06
C VAL A 416 -11.53 75.25 27.89
N GLY A 417 -10.74 76.28 28.23
CA GLY A 417 -11.19 77.47 28.97
C GLY A 417 -11.29 77.30 30.49
N GLN A 418 -11.11 76.08 31.02
CA GLN A 418 -11.18 75.86 32.48
C GLN A 418 -9.97 76.45 33.21
N GLU A 419 -8.75 76.32 32.66
CA GLU A 419 -7.56 76.95 33.24
C GLU A 419 -7.68 78.49 33.27
N GLU A 420 -8.20 79.11 32.21
CA GLU A 420 -8.43 80.57 32.15
C GLU A 420 -9.45 81.02 33.21
N ASN A 421 -10.55 80.26 33.36
CA ASN A 421 -11.55 80.52 34.39
C ASN A 421 -10.97 80.41 35.81
N LEU A 422 -10.09 79.42 36.04
CA LEU A 422 -9.43 79.23 37.34
C LEU A 422 -8.41 80.32 37.63
N ALA A 423 -7.71 80.83 36.62
CA ALA A 423 -6.73 81.90 36.72
C ALA A 423 -7.33 83.30 36.93
N SER A 424 -8.63 83.48 36.67
CA SER A 424 -9.31 84.78 36.81
C SER A 424 -9.23 85.34 38.24
N GLU A 425 -8.67 86.53 38.42
CA GLU A 425 -8.55 87.17 39.74
C GLU A 425 -9.74 88.09 40.10
N GLU A 426 -10.92 87.87 39.51
CA GLU A 426 -12.13 88.67 39.73
C GLU A 426 -12.50 88.84 41.22
N TYR A 427 -12.19 87.83 42.05
CA TYR A 427 -12.46 87.84 43.48
C TYR A 427 -11.76 88.97 44.25
N LYS A 428 -10.65 89.51 43.74
CA LYS A 428 -9.92 90.61 44.40
C LYS A 428 -10.68 91.94 44.40
N ARG A 429 -11.65 92.11 43.48
CA ARG A 429 -12.44 93.35 43.33
C ARG A 429 -13.90 93.17 43.72
N ALA A 430 -14.28 91.99 44.20
CA ALA A 430 -15.65 91.63 44.55
C ALA A 430 -16.04 92.16 45.93
N SER A 431 -17.31 92.54 46.09
CA SER A 431 -17.94 92.74 47.39
C SER A 431 -18.13 91.40 48.13
N LEU A 432 -18.40 91.41 49.44
CA LEU A 432 -18.56 90.16 50.21
C LEU A 432 -19.69 89.28 49.65
N GLN A 433 -20.81 89.88 49.21
CA GLN A 433 -21.91 89.14 48.61
C GLN A 433 -21.54 88.50 47.26
N GLU A 434 -20.81 89.22 46.41
CA GLU A 434 -20.32 88.71 45.12
C GLU A 434 -19.28 87.61 45.33
N LEU A 435 -18.40 87.74 46.34
CA LEU A 435 -17.42 86.73 46.69
C LEU A 435 -18.07 85.43 47.15
N LYS A 436 -19.09 85.49 48.03
CA LYS A 436 -19.85 84.31 48.46
C LYS A 436 -20.54 83.61 47.27
N ALA A 437 -21.02 84.37 46.29
CA ALA A 437 -21.56 83.82 45.05
C ALA A 437 -20.48 83.14 44.19
N LEU A 438 -19.29 83.73 44.08
CA LEU A 438 -18.13 83.13 43.38
C LEU A 438 -17.67 81.83 44.05
N MET A 439 -17.66 81.78 45.38
CA MET A 439 -17.33 80.56 46.13
C MET A 439 -18.31 79.43 45.85
N LYS A 440 -19.62 79.72 45.85
CA LYS A 440 -20.64 78.71 45.50
C LYS A 440 -20.50 78.21 44.06
N LYS A 441 -20.13 79.09 43.12
CA LYS A 441 -19.80 78.67 41.74
C LYS A 441 -18.56 77.79 41.70
N HIS A 442 -17.54 78.10 42.50
CA HIS A 442 -16.33 77.31 42.59
C HIS A 442 -16.57 75.92 43.19
N GLU A 443 -17.39 75.82 44.24
CA GLU A 443 -17.83 74.54 44.82
C GLU A 443 -18.56 73.66 43.79
N ALA A 444 -19.43 74.26 42.96
CA ALA A 444 -20.08 73.56 41.87
C ALA A 444 -19.06 73.06 40.82
N PHE A 445 -18.02 73.84 40.54
CA PHE A 445 -16.92 73.44 39.65
C PHE A 445 -16.08 72.30 40.26
N GLU A 446 -15.75 72.34 41.56
CA GLU A 446 -15.03 71.25 42.24
C GLU A 446 -15.81 69.92 42.18
N SER A 447 -17.14 69.99 42.30
CA SER A 447 -18.02 68.82 42.16
C SER A 447 -18.01 68.26 40.73
N ASP A 448 -18.08 69.13 39.71
CA ASP A 448 -17.98 68.73 38.30
C ASP A 448 -16.60 68.13 37.98
N LEU A 449 -15.53 68.75 38.49
CA LEU A 449 -14.16 68.25 38.40
C LEU A 449 -14.06 66.84 39.03
N ALA A 450 -14.60 66.62 40.23
CA ALA A 450 -14.59 65.30 40.87
C ALA A 450 -15.34 64.24 40.03
N ALA A 451 -16.43 64.60 39.36
CA ALA A 451 -17.17 63.70 38.48
C ALA A 451 -16.37 63.30 37.22
N HIS A 452 -15.38 64.10 36.82
CA HIS A 452 -14.52 63.84 35.66
C HIS A 452 -13.29 62.96 35.96
N GLN A 453 -12.96 62.71 37.24
CA GLN A 453 -11.82 61.88 37.66
C GLN A 453 -11.84 60.47 37.04
N ASP A 454 -12.97 59.77 37.13
CA ASP A 454 -13.16 58.41 36.57
C ASP A 454 -12.91 58.38 35.05
N ARG A 455 -13.18 59.48 34.34
CA ARG A 455 -12.93 59.56 32.90
C ARG A 455 -11.44 59.56 32.57
N VAL A 456 -10.63 60.30 33.35
CA VAL A 456 -9.17 60.38 33.17
C VAL A 456 -8.53 59.04 33.49
N GLU A 457 -8.95 58.40 34.58
CA GLU A 457 -8.49 57.06 34.96
C GLU A 457 -8.79 56.02 33.88
N GLN A 458 -9.99 56.06 33.28
CA GLN A 458 -10.34 55.18 32.17
C GLN A 458 -9.51 55.45 30.90
N ILE A 459 -9.17 56.71 30.60
CA ILE A 459 -8.30 57.04 29.46
C ILE A 459 -6.91 56.45 29.67
N ALA A 460 -6.33 56.62 30.86
CA ALA A 460 -5.03 56.07 31.22
C ALA A 460 -5.04 54.52 31.20
N ALA A 461 -6.09 53.89 31.72
CA ALA A 461 -6.24 52.45 31.69
C ALA A 461 -6.31 51.89 30.25
N ILE A 462 -7.04 52.57 29.35
CA ILE A 462 -7.10 52.17 27.93
C ILE A 462 -5.73 52.35 27.25
N ALA A 463 -5.01 53.44 27.54
CA ALA A 463 -3.66 53.66 26.99
C ALA A 463 -2.69 52.55 27.44
N GLN A 464 -2.76 52.14 28.71
CA GLN A 464 -1.95 51.04 29.22
C GLN A 464 -2.32 49.71 28.53
N GLU A 465 -3.61 49.41 28.37
CA GLU A 465 -4.07 48.20 27.67
C GLU A 465 -3.59 48.17 26.20
N LEU A 466 -3.53 49.33 25.54
CA LEU A 466 -2.99 49.46 24.18
C LEU A 466 -1.46 49.22 24.12
N ASN A 467 -0.72 49.63 25.16
CA ASN A 467 0.71 49.30 25.30
C ASN A 467 0.93 47.82 25.53
N ASP A 468 0.16 47.20 26.44
CA ASP A 468 0.27 45.78 26.77
C ASP A 468 -0.02 44.86 25.57
N LEU A 469 -0.78 45.37 24.59
CA LEU A 469 -1.13 44.69 23.36
C LEU A 469 -0.25 45.08 22.17
N ASP A 470 0.85 45.82 22.37
CA ASP A 470 1.78 46.25 21.32
C ASP A 470 1.08 46.96 20.14
N TYR A 471 0.28 47.98 20.43
CA TYR A 471 -0.31 48.83 19.39
C TYR A 471 0.78 49.54 18.55
N HIS A 472 0.55 49.68 17.25
CA HIS A 472 1.55 50.24 16.34
C HIS A 472 1.88 51.71 16.62
N ASP A 473 0.91 52.47 17.14
CA ASP A 473 1.01 53.91 17.40
C ASP A 473 0.89 54.20 18.91
N THR A 474 1.64 53.44 19.71
CA THR A 474 1.68 53.58 21.18
C THR A 474 2.33 54.89 21.62
N GLU A 475 3.33 55.38 20.89
CA GLU A 475 4.06 56.61 21.24
C GLU A 475 3.11 57.82 21.30
N THR A 476 2.29 58.03 20.26
CA THR A 476 1.34 59.15 20.21
C THR A 476 0.23 59.02 21.26
N ILE A 477 -0.24 57.79 21.53
CA ILE A 477 -1.23 57.52 22.58
C ILE A 477 -0.65 57.85 23.95
N ASN A 478 0.60 57.46 24.21
CA ASN A 478 1.27 57.72 25.48
C ASN A 478 1.55 59.20 25.70
N ASP A 479 2.00 59.91 24.67
CA ASP A 479 2.22 61.35 24.76
C ASP A 479 0.91 62.09 25.00
N ARG A 480 -0.15 61.77 24.25
CA ARG A 480 -1.47 62.37 24.47
C ARG A 480 -2.07 62.04 25.84
N CYS A 481 -1.87 60.82 26.33
CA CYS A 481 -2.31 60.44 27.66
C CYS A 481 -1.54 61.21 28.74
N ARG A 482 -0.23 61.40 28.55
CA ARG A 482 0.62 62.19 29.46
C ARG A 482 0.15 63.64 29.50
N ASP A 483 -0.09 64.26 28.35
CA ASP A 483 -0.59 65.63 28.25
C ASP A 483 -1.92 65.80 29.00
N ILE A 484 -2.84 64.83 28.88
CA ILE A 484 -4.12 64.83 29.60
C ILE A 484 -3.92 64.72 31.12
N CYS A 485 -3.02 63.84 31.57
CA CYS A 485 -2.71 63.69 33.00
C CYS A 485 -2.03 64.95 33.56
N ASP A 486 -1.08 65.53 32.83
CA ASP A 486 -0.37 66.75 33.23
C ASP A 486 -1.31 67.97 33.28
N GLU A 487 -2.25 68.08 32.33
CA GLU A 487 -3.32 69.09 32.35
C GLU A 487 -4.27 68.86 33.54
N TRP A 488 -4.62 67.62 33.85
CA TRP A 488 -5.48 67.28 34.99
C TRP A 488 -4.84 67.66 36.33
N ASP A 489 -3.56 67.34 36.53
CA ASP A 489 -2.81 67.69 37.74
C ASP A 489 -2.67 69.21 37.90
N ARG A 490 -2.51 69.93 36.77
CA ARG A 490 -2.51 71.40 36.75
C ARG A 490 -3.86 71.97 37.14
N LEU A 491 -4.96 71.47 36.58
CA LEU A 491 -6.33 71.89 36.93
C LEU A 491 -6.63 71.63 38.40
N GLY A 492 -6.29 70.45 38.93
CA GLY A 492 -6.45 70.14 40.35
C GLY A 492 -5.67 71.11 41.25
N SER A 493 -4.41 71.39 40.90
CA SER A 493 -3.58 72.35 41.62
C SER A 493 -4.11 73.79 41.55
N ALA A 494 -4.57 74.23 40.37
CA ALA A 494 -5.14 75.56 40.16
C ALA A 494 -6.47 75.74 40.90
N THR A 495 -7.30 74.70 40.93
CA THR A 495 -8.55 74.66 41.70
C THR A 495 -8.28 74.85 43.18
N GLN A 496 -7.35 74.09 43.76
CA GLN A 496 -6.99 74.22 45.17
C GLN A 496 -6.39 75.61 45.51
N LYS A 497 -5.56 76.17 44.63
CA LYS A 497 -5.03 77.54 44.78
C LYS A 497 -6.15 78.59 44.74
N ARG A 498 -7.11 78.44 43.84
CA ARG A 498 -8.27 79.35 43.76
C ARG A 498 -9.14 79.25 45.01
N ARG A 499 -9.43 78.03 45.48
CA ARG A 499 -10.18 77.81 46.73
C ARG A 499 -9.56 78.55 47.90
N THR A 500 -8.28 78.31 48.16
CA THR A 500 -7.55 78.97 49.26
C THR A 500 -7.51 80.49 49.10
N ALA A 501 -7.38 81.01 47.88
CA ALA A 501 -7.43 82.45 47.63
C ALA A 501 -8.81 83.07 47.89
N LEU A 502 -9.89 82.36 47.53
CA LEU A 502 -11.27 82.78 47.80
C LEU A 502 -11.57 82.78 49.31
N GLU A 503 -11.21 81.70 50.01
CA GLU A 503 -11.38 81.57 51.47
C GLU A 503 -10.60 82.66 52.23
N ASN A 504 -9.36 82.96 51.81
CA ASN A 504 -8.56 84.03 52.42
C ASN A 504 -9.18 85.42 52.18
N MET A 505 -9.68 85.69 50.97
CA MET A 505 -10.34 86.97 50.67
C MET A 505 -11.65 87.12 51.45
N GLU A 506 -12.39 86.02 51.65
CA GLU A 506 -13.63 86.02 52.44
C GLU A 506 -13.32 86.42 53.88
N GLN A 507 -12.32 85.81 54.50
CA GLN A 507 -11.90 86.16 55.86
C GLN A 507 -11.51 87.64 55.99
N ILE A 508 -10.81 88.20 55.00
CA ILE A 508 -10.42 89.62 54.99
C ILE A 508 -11.67 90.52 54.91
N LEU A 509 -12.57 90.25 53.97
CA LEU A 509 -13.78 91.06 53.79
C LEU A 509 -14.73 90.96 54.99
N GLU A 510 -14.89 89.77 55.58
CA GLU A 510 -15.67 89.57 56.81
C GLU A 510 -15.07 90.35 57.99
N SER A 511 -13.73 90.38 58.10
CA SER A 511 -13.05 91.19 59.13
C SER A 511 -13.29 92.69 58.93
N ILE A 512 -13.23 93.18 57.69
CA ILE A 512 -13.52 94.59 57.35
C ILE A 512 -14.98 94.93 57.66
N GLU A 513 -15.93 94.08 57.27
CA GLU A 513 -17.35 94.29 57.59
C GLU A 513 -17.60 94.32 59.10
N GLN A 514 -16.96 93.42 59.85
CA GLN A 514 -17.04 93.41 61.31
C GLN A 514 -16.50 94.71 61.91
N GLN A 515 -15.36 95.22 61.42
CA GLN A 515 -14.80 96.50 61.86
C GLN A 515 -15.70 97.68 61.49
N HIS A 516 -16.28 97.70 60.28
CA HIS A 516 -17.26 98.70 59.86
C HIS A 516 -18.51 98.67 60.76
N LEU A 517 -19.01 97.48 61.09
CA LEU A 517 -20.14 97.30 61.99
C LEU A 517 -19.83 97.78 63.41
N GLU A 518 -18.65 97.47 63.95
CA GLU A 518 -18.20 97.97 65.25
C GLU A 518 -18.06 99.49 65.26
N PHE A 519 -17.46 100.07 64.21
CA PHE A 519 -17.36 101.51 64.05
C PHE A 519 -18.76 102.15 64.01
N ALA A 520 -19.67 101.65 63.17
CA ALA A 520 -21.04 102.17 63.07
C ALA A 520 -21.79 102.11 64.41
N LYS A 521 -21.66 100.99 65.15
CA LYS A 521 -22.23 100.81 66.49
C LYS A 521 -21.72 101.81 67.51
N ARG A 522 -20.43 102.19 67.44
CA ARG A 522 -19.81 103.16 68.35
C ARG A 522 -20.02 104.61 67.92
N ALA A 523 -20.00 104.88 66.62
CA ALA A 523 -20.13 106.21 66.04
C ALA A 523 -21.55 106.78 66.20
N ALA A 524 -22.60 105.96 66.08
CA ALA A 524 -23.97 106.44 66.20
C ALA A 524 -24.29 107.03 67.60
N PRO A 525 -23.99 106.35 68.73
CA PRO A 525 -24.12 106.95 70.05
C PRO A 525 -23.20 108.15 70.27
N PHE A 526 -21.98 108.11 69.73
CA PHE A 526 -21.01 109.20 69.89
C PHE A 526 -21.42 110.48 69.14
N ASN A 527 -21.95 110.37 67.92
CA ASN A 527 -22.49 111.49 67.17
C ASN A 527 -23.70 112.09 67.90
N ASN A 528 -24.64 111.25 68.38
CA ASN A 528 -25.76 111.72 69.19
C ASN A 528 -25.28 112.49 70.44
N TRP A 529 -24.22 112.00 71.11
CA TRP A 529 -23.61 112.71 72.24
C TRP A 529 -23.01 114.06 71.83
N MET A 530 -22.28 114.13 70.70
CA MET A 530 -21.72 115.39 70.20
C MET A 530 -22.78 116.41 69.83
N ASP A 531 -23.90 115.97 69.23
CA ASP A 531 -25.00 116.86 68.86
C ASP A 531 -25.70 117.41 70.12
N CYS A 532 -25.95 116.56 71.12
CA CYS A 532 -26.44 116.99 72.44
C CYS A 532 -25.48 117.93 73.20
N ALA A 533 -24.18 117.90 72.90
CA ALA A 533 -23.18 118.76 73.53
C ALA A 533 -23.01 120.13 72.81
N LYS A 534 -23.62 120.30 71.62
CA LYS A 534 -23.59 121.53 70.83
C LYS A 534 -24.84 122.41 71.03
N GLU A 535 -25.96 121.81 71.42
CA GLU A 535 -27.15 122.51 71.95
C GLU A 535 -26.88 123.04 73.36
#